data_AF-A0A9P7EDQ6-F1
#
_entry.id   AF-A0A9P7EDQ6-F1
#
_cell.length_a   1.000
_cell.length_b   1.000
_cell.length_c   1.000
_cell.angle_alpha   90.00
_cell.angle_beta   90.00
_cell.angle_gamma   90.00
#
_symmetry.space_group_name_H-M   'P 1'
#
loop_
_entity.id
_entity.type
_entity.pdbx_description
1 polymer ?
#
loop_
_entity_poly.entity_id
_entity_poly.type
_entity_poly.pdbx_seq_one_letter_code
_entity_poly.pdbx_strand_id
1 'polypeptide(L)'
;MFQMLKEFIRVIRDIVNIQRVAVEDHKILHHDCSLNNAMILDDLDLSKEFLIDWEFSVHITADNRYPISGTGTVPFMSCMLLSQVSLLQQQVNAEAEQKKMTNAHKLKLKLKLKKAPALKTPKTSSDSIALPVSHVVQTFSDDLKSLFFIFAWVCIKFCGPNGAVCQEHVPNSLLDCWASLDLASCAAFKITFFTNPLDEQHLLNEFHPYFKPLIVKNHVAQGRERLTQRGLASARTLCPLPDPEDFWRSVGNIRRSAGQFRRNAGSALESSHCKVILLQETGWKDRRSEGLEDRRTGGQEDRRTEGQDDGGQKDRMSKGQEDRMSEG
;
A
#
# COMPACT_ATOMS: atom_id res chain seq x y z
N MET A 1 6.96 -17.03 11.95
CA MET A 1 7.80 -16.40 10.90
C MET A 1 8.97 -17.36 10.62
N PHE A 2 9.94 -16.97 9.80
CA PHE A 2 11.19 -17.71 9.61
C PHE A 2 11.89 -17.99 10.95
N GLN A 3 12.46 -19.19 11.09
CA GLN A 3 13.28 -19.64 12.22
C GLN A 3 14.77 -19.35 11.98
N MET A 4 15.19 -19.21 10.73
CA MET A 4 16.58 -18.93 10.34
C MET A 4 16.71 -17.86 9.27
N LEU A 5 17.85 -17.15 9.28
CA LEU A 5 18.20 -16.15 8.27
C LEU A 5 18.20 -16.75 6.85
N LYS A 6 18.56 -18.02 6.72
CA LYS A 6 18.51 -18.80 5.48
C LYS A 6 17.09 -18.99 4.93
N GLU A 7 16.09 -19.10 5.80
CA GLU A 7 14.68 -19.17 5.41
C GLU A 7 14.19 -17.79 4.99
N PHE A 8 14.52 -16.73 5.74
CA PHE A 8 14.18 -15.37 5.31
C PHE A 8 14.76 -15.03 3.92
N ILE A 9 16.01 -15.40 3.63
CA ILE A 9 16.59 -15.23 2.29
C ILE A 9 15.83 -16.04 1.22
N ARG A 10 15.36 -17.26 1.55
CA ARG A 10 14.54 -18.08 0.63
C ARG A 10 13.21 -17.40 0.36
N VAL A 11 12.48 -16.99 1.40
CA VAL A 11 11.20 -16.26 1.33
C VAL A 11 11.31 -15.07 0.38
N ILE A 12 12.28 -14.18 0.62
CA ILE A 12 12.47 -12.98 -0.20
C ILE A 12 12.83 -13.31 -1.65
N ARG A 13 13.71 -14.30 -1.87
CA ARG A 13 14.06 -14.77 -3.21
C ARG A 13 12.85 -15.35 -3.95
N ASP A 14 11.99 -16.09 -3.25
CA ASP A 14 10.90 -16.82 -3.88
C ASP A 14 9.70 -15.90 -4.16
N ILE A 15 9.46 -14.88 -3.33
CA ILE A 15 8.59 -13.74 -3.68
C ILE A 15 9.11 -12.99 -4.93
N VAL A 16 10.41 -12.70 -5.02
CA VAL A 16 10.99 -12.07 -6.21
C VAL A 16 10.88 -12.97 -7.46
N ASN A 17 10.99 -14.30 -7.31
CA ASN A 17 10.75 -15.23 -8.42
C ASN A 17 9.28 -15.24 -8.86
N ILE A 18 8.32 -15.20 -7.93
CA ILE A 18 6.89 -15.11 -8.24
C ILE A 18 6.59 -13.82 -9.02
N GLN A 19 7.11 -12.69 -8.54
CA GLN A 19 6.96 -11.41 -9.24
C GLN A 19 7.59 -11.45 -10.64
N ARG A 20 8.76 -12.08 -10.80
CA ARG A 20 9.38 -12.27 -12.12
C ARG A 20 8.48 -13.07 -13.05
N VAL A 21 7.94 -14.21 -12.61
CA VAL A 21 7.04 -15.05 -13.42
C VAL A 21 5.75 -14.30 -13.79
N ALA A 22 5.16 -13.55 -12.86
CA ALA A 22 3.99 -12.71 -13.15
C ALA A 22 4.26 -11.69 -14.28
N VAL A 23 5.42 -11.03 -14.26
CA VAL A 23 5.82 -10.01 -15.24
C VAL A 23 6.28 -10.63 -16.57
N GLU A 24 7.10 -11.69 -16.53
CA GLU A 24 7.70 -12.31 -17.71
C GLU A 24 6.71 -13.20 -18.46
N ASP A 25 6.00 -14.09 -17.77
CA ASP A 25 5.18 -15.13 -18.40
C ASP A 25 3.70 -14.69 -18.54
N HIS A 26 3.17 -13.95 -17.56
CA HIS A 26 1.75 -13.58 -17.52
C HIS A 26 1.45 -12.11 -17.90
N LYS A 27 2.49 -11.26 -17.98
CA LYS A 27 2.38 -9.81 -18.19
C LYS A 27 1.46 -9.14 -17.17
N ILE A 28 1.65 -9.44 -15.89
CA ILE A 28 0.89 -8.91 -14.75
C ILE A 28 1.83 -8.11 -13.84
N LEU A 29 1.34 -6.96 -13.35
CA LEU A 29 1.89 -6.26 -12.18
C LEU A 29 1.02 -6.56 -10.96
N HIS A 30 1.62 -6.70 -9.78
CA HIS A 30 0.89 -6.95 -8.54
C HIS A 30 0.15 -5.70 -8.04
N HIS A 31 0.72 -4.51 -8.28
CA HIS A 31 0.13 -3.20 -7.98
C HIS A 31 0.04 -2.83 -6.48
N ASP A 32 -0.21 -3.79 -5.58
CA ASP A 32 -0.18 -3.61 -4.11
C ASP A 32 0.74 -4.62 -3.38
N CYS A 33 2.04 -4.57 -3.68
CA CYS A 33 3.04 -5.33 -2.93
C CYS A 33 3.18 -4.77 -1.49
N SER A 34 2.68 -5.50 -0.50
CA SER A 34 2.74 -5.14 0.92
C SER A 34 3.23 -6.29 1.80
N LEU A 35 3.62 -6.01 3.05
CA LEU A 35 4.02 -7.06 4.01
C LEU A 35 2.86 -8.04 4.31
N ASN A 36 1.62 -7.55 4.36
CA ASN A 36 0.43 -8.37 4.61
C ASN A 36 0.11 -9.31 3.43
N ASN A 37 0.55 -8.95 2.23
CA ASN A 37 0.29 -9.67 0.98
C ASN A 37 1.35 -10.76 0.70
N ALA A 38 2.32 -10.94 1.60
CA ALA A 38 3.33 -12.00 1.55
C ALA A 38 3.02 -13.13 2.55
N MET A 39 2.76 -14.34 2.06
CA MET A 39 2.51 -15.54 2.86
C MET A 39 3.72 -16.47 2.91
N ILE A 40 3.96 -17.05 4.08
CA ILE A 40 4.86 -18.19 4.26
C ILE A 40 3.99 -19.40 4.65
N LEU A 41 3.96 -20.43 3.79
CA LEU A 41 3.41 -21.73 4.15
C LEU A 41 4.53 -22.56 4.80
N ASP A 42 4.36 -22.88 6.08
CA ASP A 42 5.25 -23.77 6.82
C ASP A 42 4.79 -25.22 6.57
N ASP A 43 5.50 -25.91 5.67
CA ASP A 43 5.33 -27.33 5.37
C ASP A 43 6.62 -28.07 5.77
N LEU A 44 6.49 -29.28 6.32
CA LEU A 44 7.49 -29.90 7.21
C LEU A 44 8.88 -30.07 6.59
N ASP A 45 8.95 -30.27 5.26
CA ASP A 45 10.20 -30.43 4.52
C ASP A 45 10.69 -29.16 3.80
N LEU A 46 9.77 -28.26 3.46
CA LEU A 46 10.02 -27.09 2.60
C LEU A 46 9.01 -25.97 2.88
N SER A 47 9.48 -24.85 3.45
CA SER A 47 8.69 -23.60 3.36
C SER A 47 8.43 -23.28 1.88
N LYS A 48 7.17 -22.95 1.57
CA LYS A 48 6.74 -22.46 0.27
C LYS A 48 6.03 -21.15 0.44
N GLU A 49 6.47 -20.16 -0.31
CA GLU A 49 5.97 -18.80 -0.18
C GLU A 49 5.02 -18.45 -1.32
N PHE A 50 4.03 -17.61 -1.01
CA PHE A 50 3.04 -17.15 -1.96
C PHE A 50 2.87 -15.64 -1.80
N LEU A 51 2.82 -14.94 -2.93
CA LEU A 51 2.29 -13.59 -3.00
C LEU A 51 0.78 -13.71 -3.21
N ILE A 52 -0.02 -13.01 -2.43
CA ILE A 52 -1.49 -13.04 -2.43
C ILE A 52 -2.07 -11.64 -2.61
N ASP A 53 -3.39 -11.53 -2.64
CA ASP A 53 -4.11 -10.26 -2.84
C ASP A 53 -3.90 -9.64 -4.23
N TRP A 54 -3.99 -10.49 -5.26
CA TRP A 54 -3.94 -10.11 -6.67
C TRP A 54 -5.20 -9.35 -7.15
N GLU A 55 -6.10 -8.91 -6.26
CA GLU A 55 -7.35 -8.23 -6.64
C GLU A 55 -7.10 -6.86 -7.30
N PHE A 56 -5.98 -6.20 -6.95
CA PHE A 56 -5.52 -4.96 -7.59
C PHE A 56 -4.54 -5.19 -8.75
N SER A 57 -4.25 -6.44 -9.08
CA SER A 57 -3.28 -6.75 -10.13
C SER A 57 -3.77 -6.30 -11.52
N VAL A 58 -2.83 -5.85 -12.34
CA VAL A 58 -3.14 -5.26 -13.66
C VAL A 58 -2.31 -5.92 -14.76
N HIS A 59 -2.92 -6.15 -15.91
CA HIS A 59 -2.19 -6.55 -17.11
C HIS A 59 -1.35 -5.38 -17.64
N ILE A 60 -0.09 -5.65 -17.97
CA ILE A 60 0.86 -4.65 -18.47
C ILE A 60 0.37 -4.07 -19.80
N THR A 61 0.01 -2.78 -19.80
CA THR A 61 -0.38 -2.06 -21.02
C THR A 61 0.84 -1.51 -21.76
N ALA A 62 0.67 -1.15 -23.03
CA ALA A 62 1.74 -0.58 -23.85
C ALA A 62 2.24 0.80 -23.34
N ASP A 63 1.38 1.54 -22.62
CA ASP A 63 1.67 2.86 -22.06
C ASP A 63 1.92 2.86 -20.54
N ASN A 64 1.77 1.70 -19.89
CA ASN A 64 1.90 1.49 -18.45
C ASN A 64 0.99 2.39 -17.59
N ARG A 65 -0.18 2.81 -18.11
CA ARG A 65 -1.12 3.69 -17.39
C ARG A 65 -2.28 2.91 -16.77
N TYR A 66 -2.50 3.10 -15.48
CA TYR A 66 -3.56 2.45 -14.72
C TYR A 66 -4.37 3.47 -13.90
N PRO A 67 -5.64 3.20 -13.59
CA PRO A 67 -6.39 3.98 -12.61
C PRO A 67 -5.67 4.01 -11.26
N ILE A 68 -5.74 5.14 -10.57
CA ILE A 68 -5.16 5.35 -9.23
C ILE A 68 -5.85 4.53 -8.11
N SER A 69 -7.05 4.00 -8.38
CA SER A 69 -7.83 3.22 -7.42
C SER A 69 -7.15 1.89 -7.09
N GLY A 70 -6.90 1.62 -5.82
CA GLY A 70 -6.23 0.39 -5.38
C GLY A 70 -4.71 0.38 -5.59
N THR A 71 -4.12 1.55 -5.88
CA THR A 71 -2.66 1.67 -6.02
C THR A 71 -1.99 1.76 -4.65
N GLY A 72 -1.44 0.64 -4.18
CA GLY A 72 -0.32 0.53 -3.25
C GLY A 72 -0.51 0.98 -1.78
N THR A 73 0.06 0.18 -0.88
CA THR A 73 0.25 0.49 0.54
C THR A 73 1.39 1.51 0.76
N VAL A 74 1.12 2.70 1.32
CA VAL A 74 2.07 3.85 1.36
C VAL A 74 3.50 3.54 1.87
N PRO A 75 3.70 2.83 2.99
CA PRO A 75 5.04 2.40 3.44
C PRO A 75 5.84 1.63 2.40
N PHE A 76 5.19 0.82 1.57
CA PHE A 76 5.82 -0.02 0.56
C PHE A 76 5.75 0.59 -0.85
N MET A 77 4.93 1.62 -1.07
CA MET A 77 4.79 2.26 -2.38
C MET A 77 6.12 2.84 -2.89
N SER A 78 6.36 2.67 -4.20
CA SER A 78 7.49 3.26 -4.95
C SER A 78 7.54 4.79 -4.80
N CYS A 79 8.75 5.37 -4.75
CA CYS A 79 8.93 6.83 -4.70
C CYS A 79 8.38 7.57 -5.92
N MET A 80 8.43 6.96 -7.11
CA MET A 80 7.85 7.52 -8.34
C MET A 80 6.33 7.48 -8.30
N LEU A 81 5.77 6.42 -7.72
CA LEU A 81 4.33 6.23 -7.60
C LEU A 81 3.74 7.17 -6.54
N LEU A 82 4.37 7.27 -5.36
CA LEU A 82 4.03 8.26 -4.32
C LEU A 82 4.04 9.69 -4.87
N SER A 83 5.05 10.03 -5.69
CA SER A 83 5.14 11.36 -6.32
C SER A 83 3.96 11.65 -7.26
N GLN A 84 3.54 10.66 -8.05
CA GLN A 84 2.40 10.78 -8.96
C GLN A 84 1.06 10.88 -8.20
N VAL A 85 0.82 9.99 -7.23
CA VAL A 85 -0.38 10.02 -6.38
C VAL A 85 -0.48 11.35 -5.63
N SER A 86 0.63 11.84 -5.07
CA SER A 86 0.69 13.15 -4.42
C SER A 86 0.34 14.31 -5.36
N LEU A 87 0.88 14.33 -6.57
CA LEU A 87 0.59 15.38 -7.55
C LEU A 87 -0.89 15.36 -7.97
N LEU A 88 -1.46 14.18 -8.20
CA LEU A 88 -2.88 14.01 -8.55
C LEU A 88 -3.79 14.47 -7.39
N GLN A 89 -3.46 14.12 -6.15
CA GLN A 89 -4.19 14.59 -4.96
C GLN A 89 -4.15 16.12 -4.83
N GLN A 90 -3.00 16.75 -5.10
CA GLN A 90 -2.88 18.22 -5.09
C GLN A 90 -3.73 18.87 -6.18
N GLN A 91 -3.80 18.30 -7.38
CA GLN A 91 -4.65 18.79 -8.47
C GLN A 91 -6.14 18.71 -8.11
N VAL A 92 -6.59 17.57 -7.59
CA VAL A 92 -7.98 17.37 -7.11
C VAL A 92 -8.36 18.39 -6.03
N ASN A 93 -7.46 18.64 -5.08
CA ASN A 93 -7.65 19.64 -4.02
C ASN A 93 -7.75 21.07 -4.60
N ALA A 94 -6.88 21.43 -5.55
CA ALA A 94 -6.88 22.75 -6.19
C ALA A 94 -8.17 22.99 -7.00
N GLU A 95 -8.63 21.99 -7.76
CA GLU A 95 -9.91 22.06 -8.47
C GLU A 95 -11.09 22.24 -7.51
N ALA A 96 -11.09 21.54 -6.36
CA ALA A 96 -12.15 21.65 -5.37
C ALA A 96 -12.24 23.08 -4.80
N GLU A 97 -11.11 23.71 -4.49
CA GLU A 97 -11.08 25.11 -4.05
C GLU A 97 -11.53 26.09 -5.14
N GLN A 98 -11.10 25.90 -6.39
CA GLN A 98 -11.56 26.72 -7.52
C GLN A 98 -13.08 26.60 -7.74
N LYS A 99 -13.64 25.39 -7.60
CA LYS A 99 -15.10 25.13 -7.65
C LYS A 99 -15.83 25.81 -6.48
N LYS A 100 -15.26 25.84 -5.27
CA LYS A 100 -15.80 26.61 -4.12
C LYS A 100 -15.83 28.12 -4.41
N MET A 101 -14.72 28.69 -4.89
CA MET A 101 -14.61 30.12 -5.17
C MET A 101 -15.58 30.60 -6.27
N THR A 102 -15.69 29.85 -7.37
CA THR A 102 -16.61 30.19 -8.47
C THR A 102 -18.08 30.11 -8.06
N ASN A 103 -18.45 29.14 -7.22
CA ASN A 103 -19.81 29.04 -6.67
C ASN A 103 -20.11 30.18 -5.67
N ALA A 104 -19.16 30.55 -4.80
CA ALA A 104 -19.29 31.71 -3.92
C ALA A 104 -19.47 33.03 -4.72
N HIS A 105 -18.75 33.18 -5.84
CA HIS A 105 -18.93 34.34 -6.73
C HIS A 105 -20.32 34.35 -7.39
N LYS A 106 -20.79 33.22 -7.93
CA LYS A 106 -22.14 33.08 -8.50
C LYS A 106 -23.24 33.42 -7.48
N LEU A 107 -23.09 33.00 -6.22
CA LEU A 107 -24.01 33.33 -5.12
C LEU A 107 -24.01 34.84 -4.82
N LYS A 108 -22.84 35.48 -4.70
CA LYS A 108 -22.72 36.94 -4.51
C LYS A 108 -23.37 37.72 -5.67
N LEU A 109 -23.21 37.26 -6.92
CA LEU A 109 -23.84 37.89 -8.08
C LEU A 109 -25.37 37.76 -8.06
N LYS A 110 -25.90 36.55 -7.75
CA LYS A 110 -27.35 36.32 -7.60
C LYS A 110 -27.97 37.14 -6.47
N LEU A 111 -27.23 37.39 -5.38
CA LEU A 111 -27.70 38.26 -4.30
C LEU A 111 -27.84 39.72 -4.76
N LYS A 112 -26.86 40.22 -5.54
CA LYS A 112 -26.91 41.59 -6.10
C LYS A 112 -28.03 41.78 -7.13
N LEU A 113 -28.36 40.75 -7.91
CA LEU A 113 -29.37 40.84 -8.98
C LEU A 113 -30.83 40.78 -8.49
N LYS A 114 -31.08 40.36 -7.25
CA LYS A 114 -32.44 40.24 -6.66
C LYS A 114 -33.17 41.59 -6.42
N LYS A 115 -32.63 42.72 -6.89
CA LYS A 115 -33.29 44.05 -6.85
C LYS A 115 -34.06 44.42 -8.13
N ALA A 116 -34.15 43.55 -9.13
CA ALA A 116 -34.94 43.77 -10.35
C ALA A 116 -36.10 42.74 -10.47
N PRO A 117 -37.28 43.14 -11.00
CA PRO A 117 -38.44 42.25 -11.13
C PRO A 117 -38.21 41.11 -12.13
N ALA A 118 -38.86 39.97 -11.88
CA ALA A 118 -38.47 38.69 -12.48
C ALA A 118 -39.07 38.42 -13.87
N LEU A 119 -38.21 38.06 -14.83
CA LEU A 119 -38.59 37.42 -16.09
C LEU A 119 -38.40 35.89 -15.96
N LYS A 120 -39.41 35.11 -16.36
CA LYS A 120 -39.41 33.64 -16.26
C LYS A 120 -38.54 33.02 -17.35
N THR A 121 -37.60 32.16 -16.99
CA THR A 121 -36.79 31.36 -17.95
C THR A 121 -36.83 29.86 -17.61
N PRO A 122 -36.58 28.96 -18.60
CA PRO A 122 -36.90 27.54 -18.48
C PRO A 122 -35.92 26.75 -17.61
N LYS A 123 -36.38 25.59 -17.12
CA LYS A 123 -35.54 24.59 -16.45
C LYS A 123 -34.81 23.75 -17.49
N THR A 124 -33.47 23.76 -17.47
CA THR A 124 -32.65 22.81 -18.25
C THR A 124 -32.17 21.68 -17.33
N SER A 125 -32.10 20.45 -17.87
CA SER A 125 -31.75 19.22 -17.16
C SER A 125 -30.31 19.21 -16.63
N SER A 126 -30.10 18.43 -15.56
CA SER A 126 -28.79 18.25 -14.94
C SER A 126 -28.06 17.03 -15.53
N ASP A 127 -27.14 17.28 -16.46
CA ASP A 127 -26.22 16.23 -16.92
C ASP A 127 -25.15 15.97 -15.87
N SER A 128 -25.01 14.70 -15.47
CA SER A 128 -24.04 14.23 -14.49
C SER A 128 -22.63 14.21 -15.09
N ILE A 129 -21.85 15.26 -14.83
CA ILE A 129 -20.45 15.38 -15.26
C ILE A 129 -19.62 14.29 -14.57
N ALA A 130 -19.20 13.28 -15.33
CA ALA A 130 -18.19 12.33 -14.88
C ALA A 130 -16.85 13.08 -14.73
N LEU A 131 -16.21 12.96 -13.56
CA LEU A 131 -14.86 13.48 -13.36
C LEU A 131 -13.88 12.62 -14.19
N PRO A 132 -12.80 13.23 -14.74
CA PRO A 132 -11.78 12.48 -15.46
C PRO A 132 -11.09 11.51 -14.50
N VAL A 133 -11.00 10.23 -14.88
CA VAL A 133 -10.29 9.22 -14.09
C VAL A 133 -8.79 9.55 -14.11
N SER A 134 -8.24 9.83 -12.93
CA SER A 134 -6.80 10.06 -12.76
C SER A 134 -6.03 8.75 -12.94
N HIS A 135 -5.05 8.75 -13.86
CA HIS A 135 -4.19 7.59 -14.13
C HIS A 135 -2.76 7.83 -13.64
N VAL A 136 -2.13 6.79 -13.11
CA VAL A 136 -0.72 6.73 -12.75
C VAL A 136 0.06 5.87 -13.74
N VAL A 137 1.35 6.15 -13.92
CA VAL A 137 2.28 5.29 -14.65
C VAL A 137 2.97 4.36 -13.66
N GLN A 138 2.83 3.04 -13.85
CA GLN A 138 3.45 2.02 -12.99
C GLN A 138 4.11 0.92 -13.82
N THR A 139 5.25 0.42 -13.35
CA THR A 139 6.05 -0.59 -14.03
C THR A 139 6.45 -1.70 -13.06
N PHE A 140 7.01 -2.80 -13.56
CA PHE A 140 7.59 -3.85 -12.70
C PHE A 140 8.70 -3.34 -11.76
N SER A 141 9.37 -2.23 -12.11
CA SER A 141 10.38 -1.59 -11.25
C SER A 141 9.76 -1.02 -9.97
N ASP A 142 8.48 -0.66 -10.01
CA ASP A 142 7.77 -0.15 -8.84
C ASP A 142 7.41 -1.27 -7.86
N ASP A 143 6.92 -2.42 -8.36
CA ASP A 143 6.70 -3.62 -7.56
C ASP A 143 8.03 -4.12 -6.94
N LEU A 144 9.15 -4.09 -7.68
CA LEU A 144 10.48 -4.44 -7.14
C LEU A 144 10.98 -3.47 -6.05
N LYS A 145 10.62 -2.17 -6.12
CA LYS A 145 10.88 -1.20 -5.04
C LYS A 145 10.03 -1.52 -3.82
N SER A 146 8.77 -1.92 -4.00
CA SER A 146 7.91 -2.35 -2.91
C SER A 146 8.45 -3.59 -2.20
N LEU A 147 8.92 -4.60 -2.94
CA LEU A 147 9.62 -5.75 -2.36
C LEU A 147 10.89 -5.36 -1.60
N PHE A 148 11.64 -4.35 -2.06
CA PHE A 148 12.78 -3.79 -1.32
C PHE A 148 12.35 -3.12 -0.01
N PHE A 149 11.28 -2.31 -0.02
CA PHE A 149 10.78 -1.67 1.20
C PHE A 149 10.24 -2.70 2.20
N ILE A 150 9.57 -3.76 1.75
CA ILE A 150 9.16 -4.90 2.60
C ILE A 150 10.39 -5.56 3.23
N PHE A 151 11.44 -5.84 2.44
CA PHE A 151 12.68 -6.40 2.95
C PHE A 151 13.33 -5.53 4.03
N ALA A 152 13.47 -4.23 3.77
CA ALA A 152 14.04 -3.27 4.72
C ALA A 152 13.20 -3.15 5.99
N TRP A 153 11.87 -3.09 5.84
CA TRP A 153 10.91 -3.07 6.95
C TRP A 153 11.07 -4.29 7.85
N VAL A 154 11.20 -5.49 7.27
CA VAL A 154 11.42 -6.71 8.06
C VAL A 154 12.77 -6.68 8.79
N CYS A 155 13.82 -6.18 8.14
CA CYS A 155 15.17 -6.13 8.71
C CYS A 155 15.34 -5.10 9.85
N ILE A 156 14.49 -4.07 9.90
CA ILE A 156 14.49 -3.07 10.98
C ILE A 156 13.53 -3.50 12.11
N LYS A 157 12.31 -3.92 11.77
CA LYS A 157 11.22 -4.09 12.75
C LYS A 157 11.31 -5.37 13.59
N PHE A 158 11.87 -6.45 13.06
CA PHE A 158 11.86 -7.76 13.73
C PHE A 158 13.22 -8.17 14.30
N CYS A 159 13.21 -8.91 15.40
CA CYS A 159 14.41 -9.28 16.16
C CYS A 159 15.10 -10.57 15.68
N GLY A 160 14.70 -11.06 14.49
CA GLY A 160 15.27 -12.23 13.84
C GLY A 160 14.35 -13.45 13.94
N PRO A 161 14.84 -14.60 14.46
CA PRO A 161 14.14 -15.87 14.35
C PRO A 161 12.83 -15.84 15.13
N ASN A 162 11.80 -16.47 14.58
CA ASN A 162 10.42 -16.42 15.07
C ASN A 162 9.81 -15.00 15.09
N GLY A 163 10.43 -14.01 14.45
CA GLY A 163 9.84 -12.72 14.11
C GLY A 163 9.23 -11.94 15.28
N ALA A 164 9.82 -12.00 16.47
CA ALA A 164 9.44 -11.09 17.55
C ALA A 164 9.64 -9.63 17.08
N VAL A 165 8.65 -8.77 17.29
CA VAL A 165 8.76 -7.32 17.01
C VAL A 165 9.76 -6.71 17.99
N CYS A 166 10.78 -6.01 17.50
CA CYS A 166 11.80 -5.39 18.34
C CYS A 166 11.31 -4.11 19.04
N GLN A 167 10.49 -3.34 18.34
CA GLN A 167 10.14 -1.97 18.68
C GLN A 167 8.71 -1.70 18.23
N GLU A 168 7.82 -1.34 19.17
CA GLU A 168 6.41 -1.04 18.82
C GLU A 168 6.27 0.29 18.08
N HIS A 169 7.06 1.31 18.45
CA HIS A 169 7.24 2.55 17.68
C HIS A 169 8.52 3.26 18.12
N VAL A 170 9.34 3.72 17.17
CA VAL A 170 10.44 4.67 17.43
C VAL A 170 10.21 5.91 16.58
N PRO A 171 9.85 7.06 17.18
CA PRO A 171 9.66 8.30 16.46
C PRO A 171 10.92 8.71 15.70
N ASN A 172 10.73 9.16 14.45
CA ASN A 172 11.81 9.55 13.51
C ASN A 172 12.72 8.39 13.03
N SER A 173 12.34 7.12 13.24
CA SER A 173 12.97 5.99 12.53
C SER A 173 12.64 6.03 11.03
N LEU A 174 13.42 5.32 10.20
CA LEU A 174 13.12 5.16 8.77
C LEU A 174 11.70 4.63 8.54
N LEU A 175 11.25 3.68 9.39
CA LEU A 175 9.91 3.09 9.28
C LEU A 175 8.81 4.08 9.66
N ASP A 176 9.01 4.87 10.72
CA ASP A 176 8.09 5.95 11.08
C ASP A 176 7.97 6.96 9.93
N CYS A 177 9.09 7.44 9.38
CA CYS A 177 9.11 8.34 8.23
C CYS A 177 8.39 7.76 6.99
N TRP A 178 8.50 6.46 6.70
CA TRP A 178 7.75 5.84 5.60
C TRP A 178 6.24 5.67 5.89
N ALA A 179 5.83 5.71 7.16
CA ALA A 179 4.49 5.36 7.63
C ALA A 179 3.63 6.54 8.10
N SER A 180 4.26 7.64 8.55
CA SER A 180 3.58 8.79 9.16
C SER A 180 3.65 10.08 8.34
N LEU A 181 4.62 10.21 7.43
CA LEU A 181 4.73 11.35 6.51
C LEU A 181 3.60 11.38 5.47
N ASP A 182 3.30 12.57 4.96
CA ASP A 182 2.44 12.73 3.77
C ASP A 182 3.10 12.16 2.50
N LEU A 183 2.32 11.98 1.44
CA LEU A 183 2.79 11.34 0.20
C LEU A 183 3.98 12.05 -0.45
N ALA A 184 4.02 13.39 -0.44
CA ALA A 184 5.14 14.15 -1.02
C ALA A 184 6.40 14.00 -0.17
N SER A 185 6.27 14.16 1.14
CA SER A 185 7.39 14.03 2.08
C SER A 185 7.94 12.60 2.11
N CYS A 186 7.09 11.58 2.10
CA CYS A 186 7.49 10.18 2.02
C CYS A 186 8.21 9.87 0.68
N ALA A 187 7.72 10.41 -0.44
CA ALA A 187 8.40 10.28 -1.73
C ALA A 187 9.79 10.94 -1.72
N ALA A 188 9.89 12.19 -1.26
CA ALA A 188 11.14 12.93 -1.18
C ALA A 188 12.17 12.25 -0.27
N PHE A 189 11.72 11.75 0.88
CA PHE A 189 12.53 10.99 1.82
C PHE A 189 13.06 9.69 1.19
N LYS A 190 12.21 8.90 0.53
CA LYS A 190 12.60 7.69 -0.21
C LYS A 190 13.54 7.98 -1.40
N ILE A 191 13.39 9.11 -2.09
CA ILE A 191 14.32 9.55 -3.16
C ILE A 191 15.69 9.86 -2.56
N THR A 192 15.71 10.66 -1.47
CA THR A 192 16.94 11.07 -0.79
C THR A 192 17.71 9.84 -0.31
N PHE A 193 17.02 8.89 0.30
CA PHE A 193 17.56 7.60 0.73
C PHE A 193 18.32 6.85 -0.38
N PHE A 194 17.80 6.81 -1.62
CA PHE A 194 18.49 6.16 -2.74
C PHE A 194 19.65 6.98 -3.31
N THR A 195 19.61 8.31 -3.21
CA THR A 195 20.61 9.20 -3.81
C THR A 195 21.77 9.58 -2.88
N ASN A 196 21.56 9.52 -1.56
CA ASN A 196 22.52 9.97 -0.55
C ASN A 196 23.32 8.81 0.05
N PRO A 197 24.67 8.81 -0.02
CA PRO A 197 25.51 7.79 0.62
C PRO A 197 25.37 7.71 2.15
N LEU A 198 25.04 8.82 2.83
CA LEU A 198 24.90 8.84 4.29
C LEU A 198 23.65 8.11 4.76
N ASP A 199 22.58 8.11 3.96
CA ASP A 199 21.31 7.48 4.31
C ASP A 199 21.38 5.94 4.18
N GLU A 200 22.30 5.43 3.36
CA GLU A 200 22.67 4.00 3.40
C GLU A 200 23.22 3.63 4.78
N GLN A 201 24.19 4.38 5.30
CA GLN A 201 24.76 4.16 6.63
C GLN A 201 23.66 4.21 7.71
N HIS A 202 22.67 5.10 7.57
CA HIS A 202 21.50 5.18 8.46
C HIS A 202 20.68 3.88 8.44
N LEU A 203 20.35 3.36 7.25
CA LEU A 203 19.66 2.07 7.11
C LEU A 203 20.45 0.92 7.75
N LEU A 204 21.77 0.86 7.52
CA LEU A 204 22.61 -0.21 8.09
C LEU A 204 22.71 -0.13 9.62
N ASN A 205 22.52 1.06 10.20
CA ASN A 205 22.50 1.30 11.63
C ASN A 205 21.15 0.89 12.25
N GLU A 206 20.03 1.12 11.55
CA GLU A 206 18.68 0.70 11.99
C GLU A 206 18.41 -0.81 11.80
N PHE A 207 19.11 -1.49 10.89
CA PHE A 207 18.97 -2.94 10.74
C PHE A 207 19.33 -3.69 12.03
N HIS A 208 18.40 -4.53 12.51
CA HIS A 208 18.60 -5.35 13.69
C HIS A 208 19.85 -6.24 13.51
N PRO A 209 20.72 -6.40 14.53
CA PRO A 209 21.99 -7.12 14.40
C PRO A 209 21.92 -8.50 13.74
N TYR A 210 20.80 -9.20 13.89
CA TYR A 210 20.53 -10.49 13.23
C TYR A 210 20.63 -10.44 11.68
N PHE A 211 20.22 -9.34 11.05
CA PHE A 211 20.22 -9.19 9.58
C PHE A 211 21.49 -8.57 9.03
N LYS A 212 22.41 -8.09 9.88
CA LYS A 212 23.70 -7.52 9.44
C LYS A 212 24.52 -8.44 8.51
N PRO A 213 24.49 -9.79 8.62
CA PRO A 213 25.15 -10.67 7.66
C PRO A 213 24.59 -10.62 6.22
N LEU A 214 23.37 -10.11 6.01
CA LEU A 214 22.81 -9.90 4.67
C LEU A 214 23.49 -8.72 3.95
N ILE A 215 23.94 -7.74 4.73
CA ILE A 215 24.63 -6.54 4.25
C ILE A 215 26.11 -6.89 4.07
N VAL A 216 26.43 -7.55 2.96
CA VAL A 216 27.84 -7.76 2.59
C VAL A 216 28.44 -6.41 2.19
N LYS A 217 29.41 -5.93 2.96
CA LYS A 217 30.05 -4.60 2.84
C LYS A 217 30.52 -4.19 1.44
N ASN A 218 30.69 -5.14 0.52
CA ASN A 218 31.16 -4.88 -0.85
C ASN A 218 30.02 -4.68 -1.87
N HIS A 219 28.77 -5.06 -1.57
CA HIS A 219 27.71 -5.17 -2.59
C HIS A 219 27.00 -3.86 -2.92
N VAL A 220 26.87 -2.92 -1.97
CA VAL A 220 26.20 -1.63 -2.23
C VAL A 220 27.12 -0.65 -2.97
N ALA A 221 28.40 -0.59 -2.58
CA ALA A 221 29.43 0.15 -3.31
C ALA A 221 29.59 -0.34 -4.76
N GLN A 222 29.63 -1.65 -4.98
CA GLN A 222 29.69 -2.23 -6.35
C GLN A 222 28.42 -1.99 -7.17
N GLY A 223 27.25 -1.87 -6.53
CA GLY A 223 26.03 -1.43 -7.20
C GLY A 223 26.17 0.00 -7.72
N ARG A 224 26.58 0.94 -6.85
CA ARG A 224 26.81 2.35 -7.23
C ARG A 224 27.85 2.53 -8.32
N GLU A 225 28.99 1.85 -8.24
CA GLU A 225 30.09 2.04 -9.21
C GLU A 225 29.69 1.62 -10.64
N ARG A 226 28.87 0.58 -10.79
CA ARG A 226 28.32 0.14 -12.08
C ARG A 226 27.31 1.13 -12.68
N LEU A 227 26.58 1.85 -11.84
CA LEU A 227 25.64 2.88 -12.26
C LEU A 227 26.38 4.13 -12.76
N THR A 228 27.43 4.57 -12.06
CA THR A 228 28.26 5.71 -12.50
C THR A 228 28.93 5.44 -13.84
N GLN A 229 29.45 4.22 -14.08
CA GLN A 229 30.09 3.86 -15.35
C GLN A 229 29.11 3.75 -16.53
N ARG A 230 27.84 3.37 -16.29
CA ARG A 230 26.82 3.31 -17.35
C ARG A 230 26.14 4.65 -17.62
N GLY A 231 25.96 5.51 -16.60
CA GLY A 231 25.37 6.84 -16.76
C GLY A 231 26.18 7.78 -17.67
N LEU A 232 27.51 7.64 -17.67
CA LEU A 232 28.39 8.44 -18.54
C LEU A 232 28.25 8.14 -20.04
N ALA A 233 27.66 7.02 -20.43
CA ALA A 233 27.44 6.64 -21.83
C ALA A 233 26.10 7.13 -22.42
N SER A 234 25.21 7.72 -21.61
CA SER A 234 23.87 8.15 -22.07
C SER A 234 23.38 9.45 -21.40
N ALA A 235 24.23 10.47 -21.37
CA ALA A 235 23.88 11.78 -20.81
C ALA A 235 23.01 12.62 -21.76
N ARG A 236 21.70 12.33 -21.87
CA ARG A 236 20.73 13.27 -22.48
C ARG A 236 19.26 13.16 -22.02
N THR A 237 19.00 12.68 -20.82
CA THR A 237 17.74 12.94 -20.10
C THR A 237 17.93 12.79 -18.58
N LEU A 238 16.93 13.26 -17.82
CA LEU A 238 16.86 13.33 -16.35
C LEU A 238 17.56 12.17 -15.60
N CYS A 239 18.24 12.52 -14.50
CA CYS A 239 19.07 11.62 -13.68
C CYS A 239 18.41 10.24 -13.46
N PRO A 240 19.03 9.14 -13.94
CA PRO A 240 18.54 7.80 -13.63
C PRO A 240 18.78 7.50 -12.15
N LEU A 241 17.70 7.26 -11.40
CA LEU A 241 17.76 6.68 -10.07
C LEU A 241 18.45 5.30 -10.13
N PRO A 242 19.14 4.87 -9.06
CA PRO A 242 19.74 3.53 -9.01
C PRO A 242 18.68 2.44 -9.21
N ASP A 243 18.99 1.46 -10.05
CA ASP A 243 18.06 0.39 -10.41
C ASP A 243 18.00 -0.68 -9.30
N PRO A 244 16.81 -0.98 -8.72
CA PRO A 244 16.61 -2.09 -7.79
C PRO A 244 17.10 -3.45 -8.31
N GLU A 245 17.12 -3.66 -9.63
CA GLU A 245 17.71 -4.85 -10.25
C GLU A 245 19.17 -5.09 -9.80
N ASP A 246 20.00 -4.05 -9.71
CA ASP A 246 21.42 -4.23 -9.33
C ASP A 246 21.56 -4.62 -7.84
N PHE A 247 20.67 -4.14 -6.97
CA PHE A 247 20.57 -4.62 -5.59
C PHE A 247 20.17 -6.10 -5.54
N TRP A 248 19.11 -6.50 -6.24
CA TRP A 248 18.65 -7.89 -6.27
C TRP A 248 19.64 -8.83 -6.96
N ARG A 249 20.40 -8.37 -7.97
CA ARG A 249 21.53 -9.08 -8.57
C ARG A 249 22.69 -9.24 -7.58
N SER A 250 22.97 -8.26 -6.73
CA SER A 250 23.91 -8.39 -5.62
C SER A 250 23.45 -9.46 -4.61
N VAL A 251 22.19 -9.43 -4.18
CA VAL A 251 21.59 -10.46 -3.31
C VAL A 251 21.66 -11.85 -3.96
N GLY A 252 21.39 -11.96 -5.26
CA GLY A 252 21.53 -13.21 -6.03
C GLY A 252 22.97 -13.75 -6.09
N ASN A 253 23.99 -12.89 -5.98
CA ASN A 253 25.40 -13.29 -5.98
C ASN A 253 25.88 -13.89 -4.64
N ILE A 254 25.13 -13.72 -3.53
CA ILE A 254 25.39 -14.38 -2.23
C ILE A 254 25.50 -15.91 -2.37
N ARG A 255 24.88 -16.47 -3.41
CA ARG A 255 25.00 -17.87 -3.87
C ARG A 255 26.45 -18.38 -3.97
N ARG A 256 27.44 -17.53 -4.30
CA ARG A 256 28.84 -17.96 -4.43
C ARG A 256 29.55 -18.17 -3.09
N SER A 257 29.23 -17.39 -2.06
CA SER A 257 29.86 -17.54 -0.73
C SER A 257 29.22 -18.64 0.12
N ALA A 258 27.92 -18.93 -0.10
CA ALA A 258 27.21 -19.99 0.60
C ALA A 258 27.41 -21.40 0.00
N GLY A 259 28.13 -21.53 -1.12
CA GLY A 259 28.31 -22.78 -1.87
C GLY A 259 29.11 -23.87 -1.14
N GLN A 260 29.86 -23.51 -0.09
CA GLN A 260 30.78 -24.41 0.62
C GLN A 260 30.08 -25.49 1.48
N PHE A 261 28.77 -25.33 1.77
CA PHE A 261 28.08 -26.06 2.85
C PHE A 261 27.13 -27.20 2.38
N ARG A 262 27.24 -27.65 1.13
CA ARG A 262 26.27 -28.58 0.51
C ARG A 262 26.77 -30.02 0.38
N ARG A 263 27.03 -30.68 1.52
CA ARG A 263 27.07 -32.15 1.63
C ARG A 263 26.29 -32.58 2.89
N ASN A 264 25.54 -33.68 2.77
CA ASN A 264 24.68 -34.33 3.77
C ASN A 264 23.33 -33.63 4.05
N ALA A 265 22.27 -34.20 3.47
CA ALA A 265 21.11 -34.77 4.19
C ALA A 265 20.05 -35.15 3.16
N GLY A 266 19.41 -36.32 3.31
CA GLY A 266 18.33 -36.78 2.44
C GLY A 266 17.20 -37.42 3.24
N SER A 267 16.00 -37.37 2.64
CA SER A 267 14.83 -38.22 2.87
C SER A 267 14.37 -38.55 4.29
N ALA A 268 13.19 -38.04 4.66
CA ALA A 268 12.04 -38.86 5.09
C ALA A 268 10.75 -38.04 4.94
N LEU A 269 9.59 -38.69 4.83
CA LEU A 269 8.29 -38.07 4.49
C LEU A 269 7.24 -38.36 5.59
N GLU A 270 6.08 -37.71 5.49
CA GLU A 270 4.80 -37.94 6.23
C GLU A 270 4.59 -37.30 7.62
N SER A 271 3.78 -36.22 7.67
CA SER A 271 2.61 -36.02 8.58
C SER A 271 2.14 -34.55 8.56
N SER A 272 1.42 -34.14 7.51
CA SER A 272 1.17 -32.72 7.19
C SER A 272 0.17 -32.00 8.12
N HIS A 273 0.69 -31.32 9.14
CA HIS A 273 0.06 -30.14 9.73
C HIS A 273 0.66 -28.87 9.13
N CYS A 274 0.19 -28.44 7.95
CA CYS A 274 0.66 -27.21 7.32
C CYS A 274 0.24 -25.99 8.15
N LYS A 275 1.20 -25.15 8.56
CA LYS A 275 0.90 -23.92 9.30
C LYS A 275 1.04 -22.73 8.37
N VAL A 276 -0.09 -22.06 8.09
CA VAL A 276 -0.07 -20.76 7.43
C VAL A 276 0.50 -19.73 8.40
N ILE A 277 1.59 -19.06 8.01
CA ILE A 277 2.18 -17.95 8.75
C ILE A 277 2.09 -16.69 7.89
N LEU A 278 1.14 -15.84 8.24
CA LEU A 278 1.06 -14.48 7.70
C LEU A 278 2.13 -13.60 8.37
N LEU A 279 2.77 -12.73 7.59
CA LEU A 279 3.58 -11.62 8.12
C LEU A 279 2.66 -10.45 8.52
N GLN A 280 1.64 -10.74 9.33
CA GLN A 280 0.65 -9.75 9.74
C GLN A 280 1.18 -8.83 10.85
N GLU A 281 0.95 -7.53 10.69
CA GLU A 281 1.04 -6.57 11.79
C GLU A 281 -0.30 -6.46 12.51
N THR A 282 -0.36 -6.93 13.76
CA THR A 282 -1.52 -6.69 14.61
C THR A 282 -1.55 -5.22 15.06
N GLY A 283 -2.52 -4.45 14.57
CA GLY A 283 -2.82 -3.10 15.07
C GLY A 283 -2.47 -1.94 14.14
N TRP A 284 -1.85 -2.17 12.99
CA TRP A 284 -1.65 -1.11 12.00
C TRP A 284 -2.88 -0.99 11.08
N LYS A 285 -3.42 0.21 10.92
CA LYS A 285 -4.46 0.49 9.92
C LYS A 285 -3.78 0.75 8.58
N ASP A 286 -4.06 -0.10 7.60
CA ASP A 286 -3.56 0.08 6.24
C ASP A 286 -4.09 1.39 5.64
N ARG A 287 -3.22 2.41 5.64
CA ARG A 287 -3.45 3.63 4.85
C ARG A 287 -3.04 3.36 3.41
N ARG A 288 -3.93 2.67 2.70
CA ARG A 288 -4.04 2.77 1.24
C ARG A 288 -4.25 4.23 0.85
N SER A 289 -4.08 4.53 -0.43
CA SER A 289 -4.42 5.84 -0.98
C SER A 289 -5.95 6.04 -0.99
N GLU A 290 -6.55 6.41 0.16
CA GLU A 290 -7.99 6.74 0.32
C GLU A 290 -8.45 7.97 -0.49
N GLY A 291 -7.60 8.49 -1.39
CA GLY A 291 -7.91 9.56 -2.31
C GLY A 291 -8.58 9.06 -3.58
N LEU A 292 -9.85 9.44 -3.76
CA LEU A 292 -10.73 9.13 -4.91
C LEU A 292 -11.57 7.83 -4.79
N GLU A 293 -12.26 7.65 -3.66
CA GLU A 293 -13.48 6.83 -3.66
C GLU A 293 -14.50 7.35 -4.70
N ASP A 294 -14.80 6.55 -5.72
CA ASP A 294 -15.92 6.84 -6.62
C ASP A 294 -17.24 6.57 -5.87
N ARG A 295 -18.02 7.63 -5.62
CA ARG A 295 -19.28 7.59 -4.84
C ARG A 295 -20.45 6.88 -5.57
N ARG A 296 -20.18 5.86 -6.38
CA ARG A 296 -21.16 5.20 -7.26
C ARG A 296 -21.77 3.90 -6.71
N THR A 297 -21.22 3.32 -5.64
CA THR A 297 -21.77 2.11 -5.00
C THR A 297 -22.55 2.41 -3.72
N GLY A 298 -23.29 3.54 -3.71
CA GLY A 298 -24.44 3.69 -2.83
C GLY A 298 -25.58 2.83 -3.33
N GLY A 299 -25.70 1.59 -2.80
CA GLY A 299 -26.75 0.66 -3.17
C GLY A 299 -28.15 1.26 -3.00
N GLN A 300 -29.00 1.07 -4.00
CA GLN A 300 -30.36 1.58 -4.02
C GLN A 300 -31.23 0.81 -3.01
N GLU A 301 -31.57 1.43 -1.87
CA GLU A 301 -32.48 0.83 -0.89
C GLU A 301 -33.90 0.70 -1.48
N ASP A 302 -34.32 -0.54 -1.71
CA ASP A 302 -35.68 -0.88 -2.13
C ASP A 302 -36.69 -0.54 -1.03
N ARG A 303 -37.41 0.57 -1.19
CA ARG A 303 -38.59 0.86 -0.37
C ARG A 303 -39.76 -0.03 -0.80
N ARG A 304 -39.83 -1.23 -0.21
CA ARG A 304 -41.07 -2.00 -0.22
C ARG A 304 -42.17 -1.23 0.52
N THR A 305 -43.36 -1.30 -0.05
CA THR A 305 -44.58 -0.67 0.45
C THR A 305 -45.00 -1.31 1.77
N GLU A 306 -45.15 -0.51 2.83
CA GLU A 306 -45.82 -0.97 4.05
C GLU A 306 -47.33 -1.09 3.79
N GLY A 307 -47.91 -2.21 4.23
CA GLY A 307 -49.33 -2.49 4.07
C GLY A 307 -50.18 -1.77 5.11
N GLN A 308 -51.44 -1.55 4.77
CA GLN A 308 -52.49 -1.24 5.75
C GLN A 308 -52.61 -2.37 6.77
N ASP A 309 -52.80 -2.03 8.04
CA ASP A 309 -53.26 -2.97 9.07
C ASP A 309 -54.50 -2.39 9.74
N ASP A 310 -55.64 -3.07 9.57
CA ASP A 310 -56.96 -2.66 10.02
C ASP A 310 -57.38 -3.49 11.24
N GLY A 311 -57.38 -2.89 12.43
CA GLY A 311 -57.94 -3.50 13.63
C GLY A 311 -57.56 -2.76 14.92
N GLY A 312 -58.42 -2.65 15.93
CA GLY A 312 -59.80 -3.10 16.06
C GLY A 312 -60.33 -2.71 17.44
N GLN A 313 -61.65 -2.58 17.60
CA GLN A 313 -62.27 -2.26 18.89
C GLN A 313 -61.93 -3.31 19.95
N LYS A 314 -61.71 -2.87 21.20
CA LYS A 314 -62.15 -3.63 22.38
C LYS A 314 -62.37 -2.76 23.61
N ASP A 315 -63.20 -3.30 24.49
CA ASP A 315 -64.05 -2.53 25.40
C ASP A 315 -63.47 -2.25 26.79
N ARG A 316 -64.08 -1.21 27.40
CA ARG A 316 -64.48 -1.13 28.82
C ARG A 316 -64.17 -2.39 29.66
N MET A 317 -63.47 -2.18 30.77
CA MET A 317 -63.98 -2.59 32.09
C MET A 317 -63.40 -1.71 33.21
N SER A 318 -64.18 -1.58 34.29
CA SER A 318 -63.96 -0.71 35.44
C SER A 318 -63.77 -1.49 36.73
N LYS A 319 -62.91 -0.98 37.64
CA LYS A 319 -62.69 -1.26 39.08
C LYS A 319 -61.24 -0.81 39.39
N GLY A 320 -60.89 -0.19 40.51
CA GLY A 320 -61.65 0.29 41.67
C GLY A 320 -60.69 0.92 42.70
N GLN A 321 -61.27 1.57 43.70
CA GLN A 321 -60.74 1.86 45.05
C GLN A 321 -59.87 0.73 45.64
N GLU A 322 -58.98 0.87 46.63
CA GLU A 322 -58.63 1.97 47.58
C GLU A 322 -57.14 1.72 48.00
N ASP A 323 -56.42 2.43 48.88
CA ASP A 323 -56.68 3.55 49.81
C ASP A 323 -55.37 4.36 50.04
N ARG A 324 -55.36 5.28 51.01
CA ARG A 324 -54.21 6.01 51.58
C ARG A 324 -53.64 5.30 52.81
N MET A 325 -52.34 5.49 53.07
CA MET A 325 -51.86 5.94 54.39
C MET A 325 -50.54 6.73 54.24
N SER A 326 -50.30 7.63 55.19
CA SER A 326 -49.31 8.72 55.09
C SER A 326 -48.04 8.44 55.90
N GLU A 327 -46.94 9.08 55.49
CA GLU A 327 -45.85 9.50 56.38
C GLU A 327 -45.76 11.04 56.37
N GLY A 328 -45.45 11.65 57.52
CA GLY A 328 -45.12 13.09 57.65
C GLY A 328 -46.28 14.01 57.99
#